data_AF-A0A6S7HQD8-F1
#
_entry.id   AF-A0A6S7HQD8-F1
#
_cell.length_a   1.000
_cell.length_b   1.000
_cell.length_c   1.000
_cell.angle_alpha   90.00
_cell.angle_beta   90.00
_cell.angle_gamma   90.00
#
_symmetry.space_group_name_H-M   'P 1'
#
loop_
_entity.id
_entity.type
_entity.pdbx_description
1 polymer ?
#
loop_
_entity_poly.entity_id
_entity_poly.type
_entity_poly.pdbx_seq_one_letter_code
_entity_poly.pdbx_strand_id
1 'polypeptide(L)'
;MLWFFPYQVYDSGYFAHAYALSYNSDTTIADDVVELMVVQNSCSIRYVRENYADSDKITEKLPANGAAQGLGKGIVTAWSLYGNESAVVLMVVQSGEKNRVDQRVLEYSIRQSNPAVKVIRRTLQEIEENGELKDDKKLVIDGKEIAVAYFRAGYTPKDYYSEKDWSARLKLERSRAIKCPTIAYQLVGTKKIQQVLAEPGVVERFLDDPEMVARIRKTFAGLFSLDNGEEGNKNAKMAIENPDRFVVKPQREGGGNNIYGEEIRDVLSKEDNSRTQYVLMEKIRPPVLKNYIVQVHKDEILEEDVVCEYGVFGVVISDGDEIVENKVVGHLLRTKSIIHDDGGVAALRAVLDSPCLV
;
A
#
# COMPACT_ATOMS: atom_id res chain seq x y z
N MET A 1 -6.23 -12.57 5.87
CA MET A 1 -5.99 -12.57 7.32
C MET A 1 -5.74 -11.10 7.66
N LEU A 2 -6.72 -10.47 8.31
CA LEU A 2 -7.04 -9.06 8.10
C LEU A 2 -7.33 -8.39 9.43
N TRP A 3 -6.86 -7.15 9.46
CA TRP A 3 -6.68 -6.27 10.59
C TRP A 3 -8.00 -5.62 11.01
N PHE A 4 -8.21 -5.55 12.32
CA PHE A 4 -9.19 -4.68 12.95
C PHE A 4 -8.48 -3.78 13.96
N PHE A 5 -8.86 -2.51 13.96
CA PHE A 5 -8.62 -1.60 15.07
C PHE A 5 -9.99 -1.16 15.59
N PRO A 6 -10.30 -1.31 16.88
CA PRO A 6 -11.46 -0.69 17.48
C PRO A 6 -11.12 0.78 17.73
N TYR A 7 -11.78 1.70 17.00
CA TYR A 7 -11.97 3.06 17.50
C TYR A 7 -13.40 3.49 17.21
N GLN A 8 -14.15 3.69 18.29
CA GLN A 8 -15.43 4.37 18.30
C GLN A 8 -15.26 5.79 17.72
N VAL A 9 -15.86 6.04 16.57
CA VAL A 9 -16.36 7.35 16.18
C VAL A 9 -17.81 7.16 15.76
N TYR A 10 -18.71 7.75 16.55
CA TYR A 10 -20.13 7.84 16.24
C TYR A 10 -20.32 8.62 14.93
N ASP A 11 -20.61 7.95 13.82
CA ASP A 11 -21.71 8.25 12.92
C ASP A 11 -21.77 7.16 11.82
N SER A 12 -22.98 6.73 11.47
CA SER A 12 -23.27 5.67 10.50
C SER A 12 -22.43 5.75 9.20
N GLY A 13 -21.64 4.71 8.91
CA GLY A 13 -20.84 4.68 7.69
C GLY A 13 -19.97 3.44 7.55
N TYR A 14 -20.14 2.73 6.45
CA TYR A 14 -19.28 1.64 6.02
C TYR A 14 -17.85 2.13 5.75
N PHE A 15 -16.86 1.28 5.99
CA PHE A 15 -15.44 1.46 5.67
C PHE A 15 -15.02 0.41 4.67
N ALA A 16 -14.30 0.77 3.61
CA ALA A 16 -13.76 -0.19 2.65
C ALA A 16 -12.27 0.05 2.45
N HIS A 17 -11.49 -1.02 2.48
CA HIS A 17 -10.05 -0.96 2.50
C HIS A 17 -9.42 -2.02 1.61
N ALA A 18 -8.45 -1.60 0.81
CA ALA A 18 -7.52 -2.45 0.10
C ALA A 18 -6.13 -2.22 0.71
N TYR A 19 -5.46 -3.30 1.11
CA TYR A 19 -4.10 -3.22 1.66
C TYR A 19 -3.21 -4.23 0.94
N ALA A 20 -1.92 -3.88 0.85
CA ALA A 20 -0.86 -4.79 0.44
C ALA A 20 0.05 -5.02 1.65
N LEU A 21 0.20 -6.27 2.08
CA LEU A 21 1.24 -6.63 3.06
C LEU A 21 2.50 -7.03 2.31
N SER A 22 3.59 -6.32 2.58
CA SER A 22 4.94 -6.75 2.22
C SER A 22 5.72 -7.08 3.50
N TYR A 23 6.60 -8.07 3.44
CA TYR A 23 7.56 -8.36 4.52
C TYR A 23 8.42 -7.15 4.93
N ASN A 24 8.54 -6.12 4.07
CA ASN A 24 9.34 -4.93 4.31
C ASN A 24 8.54 -3.70 4.81
N SER A 25 7.21 -3.69 4.71
CA SER A 25 6.34 -2.60 5.18
C SER A 25 4.85 -2.97 5.11
N ASP A 26 4.08 -2.47 6.08
CA ASP A 26 2.62 -2.42 5.98
C ASP A 26 2.22 -1.16 5.22
N THR A 27 1.43 -1.32 4.15
CA THR A 27 0.98 -0.20 3.31
C THR A 27 -0.54 -0.11 3.33
N THR A 28 -1.08 0.97 3.90
CA THR A 28 -2.53 1.19 4.02
C THR A 28 -3.07 2.31 3.13
N ILE A 29 -2.22 3.05 2.45
CA ILE A 29 -2.61 3.96 1.36
C ILE A 29 -1.70 3.67 0.20
N ALA A 30 -2.25 3.66 -1.03
CA ALA A 30 -1.67 3.88 -2.38
C ALA A 30 -0.16 3.68 -2.66
N ASP A 31 0.59 3.03 -1.79
CA ASP A 31 2.03 3.20 -1.71
C ASP A 31 2.85 2.04 -2.21
N ASP A 32 2.15 0.97 -2.54
CA ASP A 32 2.42 0.39 -3.82
C ASP A 32 1.24 0.79 -4.65
N VAL A 33 1.54 1.45 -5.76
CA VAL A 33 0.81 1.19 -6.99
C VAL A 33 0.20 -0.19 -6.85
N VAL A 34 -1.12 -0.28 -6.77
CA VAL A 34 -1.77 -1.57 -6.93
C VAL A 34 -1.40 -1.94 -8.35
N GLU A 35 -0.25 -2.56 -8.61
CA GLU A 35 0.25 -2.88 -9.94
C GLU A 35 -0.60 -4.04 -10.44
N LEU A 36 -1.83 -3.75 -10.83
CA LEU A 36 -2.74 -4.64 -11.51
C LEU A 36 -2.20 -5.05 -12.88
N MET A 37 -1.17 -4.38 -13.39
CA MET A 37 -0.34 -4.93 -14.45
C MET A 37 0.30 -6.29 -14.08
N VAL A 38 0.30 -6.72 -12.82
CA VAL A 38 0.65 -8.11 -12.44
C VAL A 38 -0.31 -9.12 -13.07
N VAL A 39 -1.58 -8.75 -13.32
CA VAL A 39 -2.51 -9.61 -14.08
C VAL A 39 -1.99 -9.80 -15.50
N GLN A 40 -1.41 -8.77 -16.11
CA GLN A 40 -0.77 -8.88 -17.42
C GLN A 40 0.59 -9.58 -17.34
N ASN A 41 1.37 -9.40 -16.27
CA ASN A 41 2.69 -10.03 -16.12
C ASN A 41 2.59 -11.54 -15.88
N SER A 42 1.59 -12.00 -15.12
CA SER A 42 1.27 -13.43 -14.96
C SER A 42 0.95 -14.07 -16.32
N CYS A 43 0.20 -13.35 -17.17
CA CYS A 43 -0.09 -13.78 -18.55
C CYS A 43 1.14 -13.73 -19.47
N SER A 44 2.02 -12.73 -19.34
CA SER A 44 3.25 -12.62 -20.12
C SER A 44 4.28 -13.69 -19.76
N ILE A 45 4.46 -13.98 -18.46
CA ILE A 45 5.33 -15.07 -17.98
C ILE A 45 4.77 -16.41 -18.41
N ARG A 46 3.44 -16.59 -18.34
CA ARG A 46 2.77 -17.77 -18.88
C ARG A 46 2.99 -17.90 -20.39
N TYR A 47 2.83 -16.83 -21.15
CA TYR A 47 3.06 -16.83 -22.60
C TYR A 47 4.52 -17.15 -22.98
N VAL A 48 5.50 -16.51 -22.34
CA VAL A 48 6.92 -16.81 -22.59
C VAL A 48 7.23 -18.26 -22.23
N ARG A 49 6.66 -18.79 -21.16
CA ARG A 49 6.94 -20.17 -20.73
C ARG A 49 6.19 -21.22 -21.54
N GLU A 50 4.97 -20.95 -21.98
CA GLU A 50 4.19 -21.79 -22.89
C GLU A 50 4.87 -21.92 -24.28
N ASN A 51 5.60 -20.88 -24.71
CA ASN A 51 6.23 -20.86 -26.04
C ASN A 51 7.73 -21.23 -26.04
N TYR A 52 8.40 -21.26 -24.87
CA TYR A 52 9.86 -21.45 -24.80
C TYR A 52 10.35 -22.41 -23.69
N ALA A 53 9.47 -22.99 -22.86
CA ALA A 53 9.81 -23.99 -21.84
C ALA A 53 8.82 -25.18 -21.84
N ASP A 54 9.17 -26.29 -21.19
CA ASP A 54 8.31 -27.48 -21.02
C ASP A 54 7.03 -27.08 -20.24
N SER A 55 5.96 -26.77 -20.98
CA SER A 55 4.92 -25.78 -20.62
C SER A 55 4.00 -26.18 -19.47
N ASP A 56 3.72 -27.48 -19.35
CA ASP A 56 2.61 -27.94 -18.51
C ASP A 56 3.00 -27.99 -17.02
N LYS A 57 4.25 -28.40 -16.71
CA LYS A 57 4.72 -28.56 -15.32
C LYS A 57 5.00 -27.24 -14.58
N ILE A 58 5.22 -26.15 -15.32
CA ILE A 58 5.60 -24.85 -14.74
C ILE A 58 4.38 -23.96 -14.55
N THR A 59 3.38 -24.06 -15.42
CA THR A 59 2.12 -23.30 -15.29
C THR A 59 1.35 -23.69 -14.03
N GLU A 60 1.39 -24.96 -13.62
CA GLU A 60 0.82 -25.44 -12.34
C GLU A 60 1.50 -24.83 -11.09
N LYS A 61 2.74 -24.37 -11.23
CA LYS A 61 3.53 -23.76 -10.13
C LYS A 61 3.34 -22.25 -10.02
N LEU A 62 2.63 -21.62 -10.96
CA LEU A 62 2.31 -20.20 -10.89
C LEU A 62 0.95 -20.04 -10.16
N PRO A 63 0.91 -19.39 -8.99
CA PRO A 63 -0.34 -19.20 -8.28
C PRO A 63 -1.27 -18.26 -9.05
N ALA A 64 -2.57 -18.54 -9.01
CA ALA A 64 -3.57 -17.66 -9.60
C ALA A 64 -3.53 -16.27 -8.96
N ASN A 65 -3.74 -15.23 -9.76
CA ASN A 65 -3.73 -13.85 -9.28
C ASN A 65 -5.01 -13.10 -9.67
N GLY A 66 -5.90 -12.93 -8.69
CA GLY A 66 -7.17 -12.24 -8.84
C GLY A 66 -7.17 -10.80 -8.34
N ALA A 67 -6.00 -10.16 -8.16
CA ALA A 67 -5.89 -8.88 -7.47
C ALA A 67 -6.83 -7.80 -8.05
N ALA A 68 -6.84 -7.62 -9.38
CA ALA A 68 -7.66 -6.61 -10.04
C ALA A 68 -9.15 -6.85 -9.81
N GLN A 69 -9.59 -8.08 -10.02
CA GLN A 69 -10.99 -8.48 -9.90
C GLN A 69 -11.45 -8.40 -8.44
N GLY A 70 -10.63 -8.86 -7.50
CA GLY A 70 -10.98 -8.85 -6.08
C GLY A 70 -11.03 -7.45 -5.49
N LEU A 71 -10.11 -6.56 -5.89
CA LEU A 71 -10.12 -5.14 -5.51
C LEU A 71 -11.29 -4.40 -6.16
N GLY A 72 -11.54 -4.62 -7.45
CA GLY A 72 -12.70 -4.06 -8.15
C GLY A 72 -14.01 -4.48 -7.50
N LYS A 73 -14.14 -5.77 -7.15
CA LYS A 73 -15.30 -6.29 -6.41
C LYS A 73 -15.44 -5.64 -5.04
N GLY A 74 -14.35 -5.44 -4.30
CA GLY A 74 -14.39 -4.74 -3.00
C GLY A 74 -14.93 -3.31 -3.12
N ILE A 75 -14.52 -2.57 -4.15
CA ILE A 75 -15.05 -1.22 -4.42
C ILE A 75 -16.55 -1.27 -4.78
N VAL A 76 -16.98 -2.27 -5.56
CA VAL A 76 -18.39 -2.47 -5.88
C VAL A 76 -19.19 -2.83 -4.63
N THR A 77 -18.69 -3.71 -3.76
CA THR A 77 -19.32 -4.03 -2.47
C THR A 77 -19.49 -2.76 -1.64
N ALA A 78 -18.46 -1.93 -1.50
CA ALA A 78 -18.54 -0.66 -0.79
C ALA A 78 -19.61 0.28 -1.39
N TRP A 79 -19.60 0.45 -2.71
CA TRP A 79 -20.61 1.26 -3.41
C TRP A 79 -22.04 0.73 -3.17
N SER A 80 -22.24 -0.58 -3.17
CA SER A 80 -23.54 -1.19 -2.88
C SER A 80 -23.99 -0.95 -1.44
N LEU A 81 -23.07 -1.00 -0.47
CA LEU A 81 -23.36 -0.71 0.93
C LEU A 81 -23.71 0.76 1.17
N TYR A 82 -23.13 1.68 0.38
CA TYR A 82 -23.54 3.09 0.41
C TYR A 82 -25.04 3.28 0.08
N GLY A 83 -25.62 2.39 -0.73
CA GLY A 83 -27.07 2.29 -0.89
C GLY A 83 -27.71 3.30 -1.84
N ASN A 84 -26.95 3.93 -2.74
CA ASN A 84 -27.46 4.86 -3.75
C ASN A 84 -26.97 4.50 -5.16
N GLU A 85 -27.85 3.95 -6.00
CA GLU A 85 -27.52 3.51 -7.37
C GLU A 85 -27.14 4.64 -8.33
N SER A 86 -27.52 5.88 -8.01
CA SER A 86 -27.17 7.05 -8.82
C SER A 86 -25.80 7.65 -8.47
N ALA A 87 -25.27 7.30 -7.29
CA ALA A 87 -23.98 7.78 -6.82
C ALA A 87 -22.82 7.08 -7.55
N VAL A 88 -21.65 7.71 -7.55
CA VAL A 88 -20.48 7.25 -8.32
C VAL A 88 -19.29 6.98 -7.42
N VAL A 89 -18.34 6.19 -7.93
CA VAL A 89 -17.02 6.02 -7.33
C VAL A 89 -16.13 7.16 -7.82
N LEU A 90 -15.53 7.88 -6.88
CA LEU A 90 -14.48 8.86 -7.14
C LEU A 90 -13.11 8.18 -6.98
N MET A 91 -12.30 8.17 -8.04
CA MET A 91 -10.89 7.86 -7.96
C MET A 91 -10.09 9.16 -7.82
N VAL A 92 -9.46 9.36 -6.66
CA VAL A 92 -8.61 10.54 -6.38
C VAL A 92 -7.22 10.28 -6.96
N VAL A 93 -6.75 11.11 -7.88
CA VAL A 93 -5.56 10.83 -8.70
C VAL A 93 -4.56 11.98 -8.69
N GLN A 94 -3.28 11.69 -8.97
CA GLN A 94 -2.26 12.73 -9.15
C GLN A 94 -2.44 13.44 -10.49
N SER A 95 -2.03 14.72 -10.53
CA SER A 95 -1.90 15.44 -11.81
C SER A 95 -0.73 14.84 -12.60
N GLY A 96 -0.96 14.45 -13.86
CA GLY A 96 0.08 13.84 -14.69
C GLY A 96 0.46 12.40 -14.33
N GLU A 97 -0.43 11.65 -13.65
CA GLU A 97 -0.25 10.23 -13.28
C GLU A 97 0.36 9.38 -14.42
N LYS A 98 1.60 8.90 -14.20
CA LYS A 98 2.33 8.08 -15.18
C LYS A 98 1.81 6.66 -15.23
N ASN A 99 1.32 6.14 -14.11
CA ASN A 99 0.81 4.80 -13.99
C ASN A 99 -0.72 4.74 -14.07
N ARG A 100 -1.27 5.49 -15.04
CA ARG A 100 -2.71 5.55 -15.29
C ARG A 100 -3.26 4.24 -15.85
N VAL A 101 -2.46 3.50 -16.62
CA VAL A 101 -2.91 2.25 -17.28
C VAL A 101 -3.32 1.21 -16.23
N ASP A 102 -2.53 1.11 -15.17
CA ASP A 102 -2.84 0.30 -14.00
C ASP A 102 -4.20 0.65 -13.36
N GLN A 103 -4.44 1.94 -13.13
CA GLN A 103 -5.70 2.42 -12.58
C GLN A 103 -6.89 2.10 -13.50
N ARG A 104 -6.69 2.09 -14.83
CA ARG A 104 -7.71 1.68 -15.78
C ARG A 104 -8.06 0.19 -15.66
N VAL A 105 -7.10 -0.68 -15.34
CA VAL A 105 -7.39 -2.11 -15.09
C VAL A 105 -8.38 -2.27 -13.93
N LEU A 106 -8.25 -1.44 -12.89
CA LEU A 106 -9.22 -1.42 -11.79
C LEU A 106 -10.59 -0.90 -12.24
N GLU A 107 -10.64 0.18 -13.02
CA GLU A 107 -11.89 0.71 -13.58
C GLU A 107 -12.62 -0.34 -14.43
N TYR A 108 -11.88 -1.09 -15.26
CA TYR A 108 -12.46 -2.20 -16.02
C TYR A 108 -12.95 -3.32 -15.11
N SER A 109 -12.22 -3.65 -14.05
CA SER A 109 -12.63 -4.67 -13.07
C SER A 109 -13.90 -4.27 -12.31
N ILE A 110 -14.03 -2.99 -11.93
CA ILE A 110 -15.25 -2.43 -11.33
C ILE A 110 -16.42 -2.57 -12.31
N ARG A 111 -16.23 -2.12 -13.56
CA ARG A 111 -17.27 -2.17 -14.60
C ARG A 111 -17.68 -3.60 -14.96
N GLN A 112 -16.74 -4.54 -14.98
CA GLN A 112 -17.03 -5.97 -15.21
C GLN A 112 -17.78 -6.58 -14.03
N SER A 113 -17.45 -6.19 -12.80
CA SER A 113 -18.14 -6.66 -11.60
C SER A 113 -19.57 -6.10 -11.49
N ASN A 114 -19.78 -4.83 -11.84
CA ASN A 114 -21.11 -4.24 -11.95
C ASN A 114 -21.11 -3.07 -12.97
N PRO A 115 -21.71 -3.25 -14.16
CA PRO A 115 -21.73 -2.22 -15.20
C PRO A 115 -22.47 -0.92 -14.84
N ALA A 116 -23.33 -0.94 -13.82
CA ALA A 116 -24.03 0.25 -13.35
C ALA A 116 -23.12 1.22 -12.59
N VAL A 117 -22.03 0.71 -12.00
CA VAL A 117 -21.09 1.52 -11.21
C VAL A 117 -20.26 2.39 -12.13
N LYS A 118 -20.38 3.71 -11.96
CA LYS A 118 -19.61 4.70 -12.72
C LYS A 118 -18.42 5.16 -11.88
N VAL A 119 -17.26 5.30 -12.54
CA VAL A 119 -16.05 5.86 -11.93
C VAL A 119 -15.75 7.22 -12.56
N ILE A 120 -15.52 8.23 -11.72
CA ILE A 120 -14.97 9.52 -12.13
C ILE A 120 -13.58 9.70 -11.52
N ARG A 121 -12.73 10.48 -12.18
CA ARG A 121 -11.33 10.70 -11.76
C ARG A 121 -11.11 12.18 -11.51
N ARG A 122 -10.63 12.55 -10.33
CA ARG A 122 -10.33 13.95 -10.01
C ARG A 122 -9.05 14.07 -9.18
N THR A 123 -8.32 15.14 -9.40
CA THR A 123 -7.26 15.60 -8.51
C THR A 123 -7.83 16.27 -7.27
N LEU A 124 -7.03 16.45 -6.21
CA LEU A 124 -7.48 17.16 -5.01
C LEU A 124 -7.92 18.60 -5.33
N GLN A 125 -7.22 19.30 -6.22
CA GLN A 125 -7.61 20.66 -6.66
C GLN A 125 -8.98 20.67 -7.34
N GLU A 126 -9.24 19.76 -8.28
CA GLU A 126 -10.54 19.66 -8.96
C GLU A 126 -11.68 19.30 -7.99
N ILE A 127 -11.38 18.51 -6.94
CA ILE A 127 -12.34 18.18 -5.87
C ILE A 127 -12.64 19.42 -5.02
N GLU A 128 -11.64 20.26 -4.73
CA GLU A 128 -11.89 21.50 -4.02
C GLU A 128 -12.75 22.45 -4.86
N GLU A 129 -12.42 22.60 -6.14
CA GLU A 129 -13.05 23.56 -7.05
C GLU A 129 -14.48 23.19 -7.44
N ASN A 130 -14.76 21.89 -7.65
CA ASN A 130 -16.05 21.42 -8.18
C ASN A 130 -16.85 20.60 -7.16
N GLY A 131 -16.31 20.38 -5.96
CA GLY A 131 -16.93 19.57 -4.92
C GLY A 131 -17.67 20.39 -3.88
N GLU A 132 -18.93 20.04 -3.66
CA GLU A 132 -19.82 20.64 -2.68
C GLU A 132 -20.22 19.60 -1.63
N LEU A 133 -19.98 19.90 -0.36
CA LEU A 133 -20.46 19.10 0.77
C LEU A 133 -21.80 19.66 1.22
N LYS A 134 -22.87 18.87 1.04
CA LYS A 134 -24.24 19.22 1.43
C LYS A 134 -24.44 19.12 2.95
N ASP A 135 -25.54 19.69 3.45
CA ASP A 135 -25.87 19.70 4.88
C ASP A 135 -26.02 18.27 5.45
N ASP A 136 -26.59 17.35 4.67
CA ASP A 136 -26.73 15.93 4.98
C ASP A 136 -25.44 15.11 4.79
N LYS A 137 -24.30 15.80 4.66
CA LYS A 137 -22.95 15.28 4.47
C LYS A 137 -22.75 14.50 3.17
N LYS A 138 -23.65 14.58 2.20
CA LYS A 138 -23.39 14.10 0.84
C LYS A 138 -22.36 14.96 0.15
N LEU A 139 -21.36 14.32 -0.46
CA LEU A 139 -20.41 14.99 -1.32
C LEU A 139 -20.91 14.90 -2.76
N VAL A 140 -21.06 16.05 -3.42
CA VAL A 140 -21.44 16.14 -4.83
C VAL A 140 -20.29 16.77 -5.61
N ILE A 141 -19.83 16.11 -6.67
CA ILE A 141 -18.80 16.62 -7.57
C ILE A 141 -19.32 16.53 -9.00
N ASP A 142 -19.28 17.65 -9.73
CA ASP A 142 -19.81 17.75 -11.11
C ASP A 142 -21.26 17.22 -11.24
N GLY A 143 -22.08 17.59 -10.26
CA GLY A 143 -23.49 17.17 -10.17
C GLY A 143 -23.71 15.70 -9.81
N LYS A 144 -22.68 14.96 -9.39
CA LYS A 144 -22.78 13.53 -9.04
C LYS A 144 -22.47 13.31 -7.57
N GLU A 145 -23.35 12.62 -6.87
CA GLU A 145 -23.12 12.18 -5.49
C GLU A 145 -22.01 11.12 -5.44
N ILE A 146 -21.11 11.24 -4.47
CA ILE A 146 -19.97 10.33 -4.32
C ILE A 146 -20.30 9.28 -3.26
N ALA A 147 -20.33 8.02 -3.68
CA ALA A 147 -20.53 6.88 -2.79
C ALA A 147 -19.21 6.39 -2.18
N VAL A 148 -18.15 6.32 -2.98
CA VAL A 148 -16.83 5.82 -2.57
C VAL A 148 -15.75 6.77 -3.05
N ALA A 149 -14.83 7.17 -2.18
CA ALA A 149 -13.62 7.90 -2.52
C ALA A 149 -12.42 6.96 -2.41
N TYR A 150 -11.90 6.51 -3.57
CA TYR A 150 -10.76 5.62 -3.68
C TYR A 150 -9.47 6.40 -3.97
N PHE A 151 -8.53 6.40 -3.03
CA PHE A 151 -7.31 7.19 -3.11
C PHE A 151 -6.23 6.47 -3.93
N ARG A 152 -5.80 7.12 -5.01
CA ARG A 152 -4.58 6.84 -5.78
C ARG A 152 -3.61 8.05 -5.76
N ALA A 153 -3.81 8.94 -4.78
CA ALA A 153 -3.03 10.13 -4.49
C ALA A 153 -3.24 10.51 -3.01
N GLY A 154 -2.56 11.54 -2.52
CA GLY A 154 -2.71 12.06 -1.17
C GLY A 154 -1.83 11.36 -0.13
N TYR A 155 -0.79 10.66 -0.58
CA TYR A 155 0.10 9.84 0.25
C TYR A 155 1.50 10.42 0.39
N THR A 156 1.88 11.32 -0.51
CA THR A 156 3.11 12.09 -0.43
C THR A 156 2.79 13.57 -0.21
N PRO A 157 3.62 14.33 0.54
CA PRO A 157 3.47 15.78 0.64
C PRO A 157 3.44 16.47 -0.73
N LYS A 158 4.05 15.86 -1.76
CA LYS A 158 4.05 16.37 -3.14
C LYS A 158 2.66 16.42 -3.78
N ASP A 159 1.67 15.71 -3.23
CA ASP A 159 0.28 15.75 -3.70
C ASP A 159 -0.50 16.95 -3.15
N TYR A 160 0.05 17.64 -2.16
CA TYR A 160 -0.57 18.77 -1.47
C TYR A 160 0.21 20.05 -1.79
N TYR A 161 -0.06 20.64 -2.96
CA TYR A 161 0.61 21.86 -3.43
C TYR A 161 0.14 23.12 -2.71
N SER A 162 -1.08 23.10 -2.18
CA SER A 162 -1.72 24.25 -1.54
C SER A 162 -2.72 23.83 -0.45
N GLU A 163 -3.19 24.79 0.34
CA GLU A 163 -4.27 24.58 1.31
C GLU A 163 -5.59 24.10 0.67
N LYS A 164 -5.78 24.31 -0.63
CA LYS A 164 -6.92 23.74 -1.36
C LYS A 164 -6.88 22.22 -1.35
N ASP A 165 -5.70 21.62 -1.48
CA ASP A 165 -5.55 20.16 -1.50
C ASP A 165 -5.89 19.55 -0.14
N TRP A 166 -5.48 20.22 0.94
CA TRP A 166 -5.86 19.88 2.32
C TRP A 166 -7.35 20.07 2.56
N SER A 167 -7.93 21.15 2.05
CA SER A 167 -9.38 21.42 2.13
C SER A 167 -10.19 20.34 1.41
N ALA A 168 -9.77 19.91 0.22
CA ALA A 168 -10.38 18.80 -0.50
C ALA A 168 -10.30 17.49 0.28
N ARG A 169 -9.13 17.19 0.88
CA ARG A 169 -8.98 15.99 1.70
C ARG A 169 -9.93 16.03 2.91
N LEU A 170 -9.99 17.16 3.62
CA LEU A 170 -10.90 17.33 4.74
C LEU A 170 -12.38 17.22 4.30
N LYS A 171 -12.73 17.78 3.15
CA LYS A 171 -14.07 17.70 2.55
C LYS A 171 -14.48 16.25 2.27
N LEU A 172 -13.57 15.45 1.70
CA LEU A 172 -13.77 14.01 1.49
C LEU A 172 -14.01 13.29 2.82
N GLU A 173 -13.12 13.46 3.80
CA GLU A 173 -13.22 12.76 5.09
C GLU A 173 -14.49 13.11 5.87
N ARG A 174 -14.93 14.39 5.82
CA ARG A 174 -16.18 14.85 6.46
C ARG A 174 -17.46 14.39 5.76
N SER A 175 -17.36 13.87 4.54
CA SER A 175 -18.51 13.38 3.79
C SER A 175 -18.92 11.96 4.22
N ARG A 176 -20.17 11.60 3.91
CA ARG A 176 -20.70 10.24 4.07
C ARG A 176 -20.16 9.25 3.05
N ALA A 177 -19.43 9.69 2.03
CA ALA A 177 -18.78 8.76 1.11
C ALA A 177 -17.90 7.78 1.89
N ILE A 178 -17.81 6.54 1.43
CA ILE A 178 -16.92 5.53 2.00
C ILE A 178 -15.52 5.84 1.50
N LYS A 179 -14.57 6.10 2.40
CA LYS A 179 -13.18 6.39 2.01
C LYS A 179 -12.39 5.09 1.96
N CYS A 180 -11.63 4.91 0.88
CA CYS A 180 -10.71 3.80 0.70
C CYS A 180 -9.29 4.35 0.47
N PRO A 181 -8.50 4.47 1.55
CA PRO A 181 -8.91 4.37 2.96
C PRO A 181 -9.36 5.70 3.57
N THR A 182 -9.88 5.64 4.80
CA THR A 182 -10.03 6.81 5.67
C THR A 182 -8.67 7.36 6.13
N ILE A 183 -8.67 8.58 6.67
CA ILE A 183 -7.47 9.16 7.31
C ILE A 183 -6.93 8.31 8.46
N ALA A 184 -7.79 7.67 9.26
CA ALA A 184 -7.37 6.81 10.35
C ALA A 184 -6.61 5.58 9.83
N TYR A 185 -7.15 4.92 8.81
CA TYR A 185 -6.46 3.79 8.17
C TYR A 185 -5.16 4.22 7.49
N GLN A 186 -5.10 5.42 6.88
CA GLN A 186 -3.84 5.95 6.37
C GLN A 186 -2.78 6.08 7.48
N LEU A 187 -3.16 6.57 8.66
CA LEU A 187 -2.24 6.71 9.79
C LEU A 187 -1.76 5.35 10.32
N VAL A 188 -2.61 4.33 10.30
CA VAL A 188 -2.24 2.95 10.68
C VAL A 188 -1.10 2.41 9.81
N GLY A 189 -0.99 2.80 8.54
CA GLY A 189 0.10 2.36 7.66
C GLY A 189 1.41 3.10 7.84
N THR A 190 1.49 4.05 8.77
CA THR A 190 2.76 4.73 9.05
C THR A 190 3.77 3.76 9.65
N LYS A 191 5.04 3.97 9.33
CA LYS A 191 6.15 3.16 9.84
C LYS A 191 6.26 3.24 11.38
N LYS A 192 5.79 4.35 11.98
CA LYS A 192 5.66 4.47 13.44
C LYS A 192 4.64 3.50 14.02
N ILE A 193 3.45 3.38 13.44
CA ILE A 193 2.45 2.42 13.92
C ILE A 193 2.94 0.99 13.72
N GLN A 194 3.60 0.69 12.60
CA GLN A 194 4.26 -0.61 12.40
C GLN A 194 5.26 -0.94 13.52
N GLN A 195 6.11 0.03 13.89
CA GLN A 195 7.07 -0.13 14.99
C GLN A 195 6.37 -0.35 16.34
N VAL A 196 5.35 0.44 16.65
CA VAL A 196 4.61 0.35 17.92
C VAL A 196 3.86 -0.98 18.02
N LEU A 197 3.28 -1.49 16.92
CA LEU A 197 2.64 -2.81 16.89
C LEU A 197 3.62 -3.94 17.17
N ALA A 198 4.91 -3.78 16.84
CA ALA A 198 5.92 -4.80 17.12
C ALA A 198 6.32 -4.89 18.61
N GLU A 199 6.01 -3.86 19.40
CA GLU A 199 6.30 -3.85 20.84
C GLU A 199 5.57 -5.00 21.57
N PRO A 200 6.16 -5.55 22.66
CA PRO A 200 5.52 -6.60 23.45
C PRO A 200 4.17 -6.14 24.01
N GLY A 201 3.13 -6.97 23.86
CA GLY A 201 1.81 -6.71 24.43
C GLY A 201 0.93 -5.72 23.65
N VAL A 202 1.43 -5.09 22.57
CA VAL A 202 0.64 -4.11 21.82
C VAL A 202 -0.36 -4.76 20.87
N VAL A 203 0.04 -5.80 20.11
CA VAL A 203 -0.88 -6.55 19.23
C VAL A 203 -2.02 -7.17 20.02
N GLU A 204 -1.71 -7.68 21.21
CA GLU A 204 -2.60 -8.34 22.16
C GLU A 204 -3.72 -7.41 22.65
N ARG A 205 -3.55 -6.08 22.54
CA ARG A 205 -4.61 -5.11 22.85
C ARG A 205 -5.69 -5.04 21.78
N PHE A 206 -5.40 -5.53 20.57
CA PHE A 206 -6.27 -5.45 19.40
C PHE A 206 -6.80 -6.82 18.97
N LEU A 207 -6.17 -7.91 19.42
CA LEU A 207 -6.49 -9.27 19.02
C LEU A 207 -6.50 -10.21 20.23
N ASP A 208 -7.64 -10.87 20.45
CA ASP A 208 -7.81 -11.83 21.53
C ASP A 208 -7.34 -13.25 21.16
N ASP A 209 -7.24 -13.58 19.87
CA ASP A 209 -6.80 -14.90 19.38
C ASP A 209 -5.28 -15.06 19.51
N PRO A 210 -4.79 -15.89 20.45
CA PRO A 210 -3.36 -16.05 20.68
C PRO A 210 -2.61 -16.68 19.51
N GLU A 211 -3.28 -17.54 18.72
CA GLU A 211 -2.66 -18.14 17.53
C GLU A 211 -2.49 -17.10 16.43
N MET A 212 -3.47 -16.20 16.26
CA MET A 212 -3.37 -15.09 15.33
C MET A 212 -2.27 -14.11 15.74
N VAL A 213 -2.21 -13.75 17.02
CA VAL A 213 -1.12 -12.93 17.57
C VAL A 213 0.22 -13.58 17.28
N ALA A 214 0.38 -14.87 17.56
CA ALA A 214 1.63 -15.59 17.31
C ALA A 214 2.02 -15.57 15.82
N ARG A 215 1.07 -15.75 14.91
CA ARG A 215 1.32 -15.69 13.46
C ARG A 215 1.75 -14.29 13.01
N ILE A 216 1.12 -13.23 13.51
CA ILE A 216 1.46 -11.83 13.19
C ILE A 216 2.84 -11.47 13.76
N ARG A 217 3.10 -11.78 15.03
CA ARG A 217 4.40 -11.49 15.64
C ARG A 217 5.55 -12.21 14.93
N LYS A 218 5.31 -13.40 14.36
CA LYS A 218 6.30 -14.14 13.56
C LYS A 218 6.70 -13.41 12.26
N THR A 219 5.87 -12.49 11.75
CA THR A 219 6.20 -11.72 10.54
C THR A 219 6.98 -10.44 10.81
N PHE A 220 7.08 -10.00 12.07
CA PHE A 220 7.82 -8.79 12.41
C PHE A 220 9.33 -9.03 12.40
N ALA A 221 10.05 -8.15 11.70
CA ALA A 221 11.49 -8.00 11.89
C ALA A 221 11.78 -7.19 13.18
N GLY A 222 13.06 -7.01 13.52
CA GLY A 222 13.44 -6.05 14.57
C GLY A 222 12.99 -4.64 14.21
N LEU A 223 12.06 -4.07 14.97
CA LEU A 223 11.53 -2.72 14.79
C LEU A 223 11.74 -1.95 16.10
N PHE A 224 12.36 -0.78 16.00
CA PHE A 224 12.88 -0.06 17.15
C PHE A 224 12.52 1.43 17.08
N SER A 225 12.09 1.99 18.21
CA SER A 225 11.86 3.42 18.34
C SER A 225 13.18 4.19 18.38
N LEU A 226 13.20 5.38 17.78
CA LEU A 226 14.28 6.38 17.87
C LEU A 226 13.84 7.62 18.68
N ASP A 227 12.74 7.50 19.42
CA ASP A 227 12.24 8.56 20.30
C ASP A 227 13.25 8.94 21.37
N ASN A 228 13.08 10.11 21.97
CA ASN A 228 13.95 10.53 23.06
C ASN A 228 13.76 9.65 24.30
N GLY A 229 14.87 9.27 24.93
CA GLY A 229 14.88 8.42 26.11
C GLY A 229 16.00 7.38 26.06
N GLU A 230 16.11 6.58 27.11
CA GLU A 230 17.13 5.54 27.24
C GLU A 230 17.07 4.52 26.09
N GLU A 231 15.87 4.06 25.74
CA GLU A 231 15.67 3.06 24.69
C GLU A 231 16.06 3.60 23.32
N GLY A 232 15.56 4.77 22.93
CA GLY A 232 15.93 5.36 21.64
C GLY A 232 17.40 5.75 21.55
N ASN A 233 18.03 6.18 22.66
CA ASN A 233 19.49 6.40 22.73
C ASN A 233 20.25 5.09 22.48
N LYS A 234 19.83 4.00 23.10
CA LYS A 234 20.42 2.67 22.91
C LYS A 234 20.26 2.20 21.46
N ASN A 235 19.07 2.34 20.90
CA ASN A 235 18.77 1.94 19.53
C ASN A 235 19.57 2.77 18.51
N ALA A 236 19.67 4.08 18.71
CA ALA A 236 20.49 4.96 17.87
C ALA A 236 21.97 4.58 17.93
N LYS A 237 22.52 4.35 19.13
CA LYS A 237 23.91 3.89 19.30
C LYS A 237 24.16 2.55 18.61
N MET A 238 23.26 1.59 18.77
CA MET A 238 23.34 0.27 18.11
C MET A 238 23.37 0.40 16.57
N ALA A 239 22.54 1.28 16.01
CA ALA A 239 22.48 1.55 14.58
C ALA A 239 23.75 2.26 14.07
N ILE A 240 24.26 3.24 14.82
CA ILE A 240 25.51 3.93 14.51
C ILE A 240 26.67 2.94 14.52
N GLU A 241 26.76 2.05 15.50
CA GLU A 241 27.85 1.06 15.56
C GLU A 241 27.79 0.03 14.43
N ASN A 242 26.59 -0.27 13.93
CA ASN A 242 26.37 -1.34 12.94
C ASN A 242 25.41 -0.93 11.80
N PRO A 243 25.73 0.09 10.99
CA PRO A 243 24.79 0.66 10.02
C PRO A 243 24.28 -0.36 8.99
N ASP A 244 25.12 -1.31 8.56
CA ASP A 244 24.75 -2.32 7.54
C ASP A 244 23.74 -3.38 8.04
N ARG A 245 23.44 -3.38 9.34
CA ARG A 245 22.42 -4.25 9.94
C ARG A 245 21.04 -3.61 9.94
N PHE A 246 20.93 -2.31 9.66
CA PHE A 246 19.69 -1.59 9.84
C PHE A 246 19.30 -0.75 8.62
N VAL A 247 18.07 -0.27 8.67
CA VAL A 247 17.48 0.71 7.77
C VAL A 247 16.78 1.75 8.64
N VAL A 248 17.04 3.03 8.39
CA VAL A 248 16.32 4.13 9.03
C VAL A 248 15.21 4.59 8.08
N LYS A 249 13.95 4.55 8.55
CA LYS A 249 12.77 4.81 7.73
C LYS A 249 12.04 6.07 8.21
N PRO A 250 11.87 7.10 7.37
CA PRO A 250 11.00 8.23 7.70
C PRO A 250 9.52 7.83 7.62
N GLN A 251 8.64 8.68 8.15
CA GLN A 251 7.18 8.56 7.95
C GLN A 251 6.80 9.05 6.54
N ARG A 252 7.31 8.34 5.53
CA ARG A 252 7.07 8.60 4.12
C ARG A 252 6.77 7.30 3.41
N GLU A 253 5.93 7.49 2.42
CA GLU A 253 5.40 6.51 1.50
C GLU A 253 5.96 6.88 0.10
N GLY A 254 6.32 5.90 -0.74
CA GLY A 254 6.49 6.06 -2.19
C GLY A 254 7.78 5.48 -2.75
N GLY A 255 8.52 4.73 -1.93
CA GLY A 255 9.89 4.30 -2.23
C GLY A 255 10.89 5.46 -2.30
N GLY A 256 12.18 5.17 -2.17
CA GLY A 256 13.27 6.15 -2.30
C GLY A 256 13.54 7.01 -1.07
N ASN A 257 12.87 6.75 0.07
CA ASN A 257 12.96 7.59 1.27
C ASN A 257 13.82 6.98 2.40
N ASN A 258 14.17 5.69 2.28
CA ASN A 258 14.89 4.97 3.32
C ASN A 258 16.39 5.33 3.33
N ILE A 259 16.99 5.32 4.51
CA ILE A 259 18.40 5.65 4.73
C ILE A 259 19.16 4.37 5.11
N TYR A 260 20.31 4.16 4.48
CA TYR A 260 21.11 2.94 4.57
C TYR A 260 22.59 3.25 4.82
N GLY A 261 23.34 2.26 5.33
CA GLY A 261 24.80 2.32 5.40
C GLY A 261 25.31 3.53 6.18
N GLU A 262 26.40 4.13 5.72
CA GLU A 262 27.06 5.24 6.42
C GLU A 262 26.17 6.48 6.62
N GLU A 263 25.17 6.71 5.76
CA GLU A 263 24.20 7.81 5.93
C GLU A 263 23.40 7.68 7.24
N ILE A 264 23.23 6.45 7.77
CA ILE A 264 22.62 6.23 9.10
C ILE A 264 23.44 6.91 10.18
N ARG A 265 24.78 6.88 10.09
CA ARG A 265 25.64 7.55 11.08
C ARG A 265 25.43 9.05 11.02
N ASP A 266 25.38 9.62 9.83
CA ASP A 266 25.20 11.06 9.63
C ASP A 266 23.85 11.55 10.17
N VAL A 267 22.79 10.76 9.98
CA VAL A 267 21.45 11.11 10.45
C VAL A 267 21.31 10.95 11.96
N LEU A 268 21.82 9.86 12.53
CA LEU A 268 21.62 9.54 13.94
C LEU A 268 22.65 10.19 14.89
N SER A 269 23.78 10.68 14.38
CA SER A 269 24.78 11.39 15.19
C SER A 269 24.45 12.88 15.41
N LYS A 270 23.38 13.39 14.77
CA LYS A 270 22.94 14.76 15.01
C LYS A 270 22.37 14.89 16.42
N GLU A 271 22.88 15.86 17.18
CA GLU A 271 22.35 16.23 18.50
C GLU A 271 21.14 17.17 18.38
N ASP A 272 20.30 16.96 17.38
CA ASP A 272 18.98 17.58 17.28
C ASP A 272 17.92 16.50 17.51
N ASN A 273 16.75 16.89 18.02
CA ASN A 273 15.65 15.93 18.25
C ASN A 273 15.06 15.37 16.92
N SER A 274 15.73 15.55 15.78
CA SER A 274 15.25 15.17 14.46
C SER A 274 15.15 13.66 14.30
N ARG A 275 15.91 12.86 15.05
CA ARG A 275 15.85 11.38 14.95
C ARG A 275 14.46 10.79 15.26
N THR A 276 13.64 11.53 16.02
CA THR A 276 12.27 11.12 16.41
C THR A 276 11.30 11.03 15.23
N GLN A 277 11.64 11.61 14.07
CA GLN A 277 10.82 11.50 12.86
C GLN A 277 11.01 10.16 12.12
N TYR A 278 11.93 9.31 12.57
CA TYR A 278 12.28 8.04 11.94
C TYR A 278 11.94 6.86 12.85
N VAL A 279 11.86 5.68 12.23
CA VAL A 279 11.95 4.39 12.93
C VAL A 279 13.17 3.63 12.44
N LEU A 280 13.74 2.80 13.30
CA LEU A 280 14.85 1.92 12.96
C LEU A 280 14.30 0.51 12.73
N MET A 281 14.70 -0.13 11.64
CA MET A 281 14.32 -1.50 11.32
C MET A 281 15.56 -2.35 11.02
N GLU A 282 15.59 -3.59 11.49
CA GLU A 282 16.60 -4.57 11.09
C GLU A 282 16.49 -4.87 9.59
N LYS A 283 17.63 -4.80 8.88
CA LYS A 283 17.67 -5.03 7.43
C LYS A 283 17.41 -6.50 7.14
N ILE A 284 16.31 -6.79 6.45
CA ILE A 284 15.99 -8.14 5.97
C ILE A 284 16.97 -8.51 4.86
N ARG A 285 17.54 -9.72 4.95
CA ARG A 285 18.49 -10.27 3.97
C ARG A 285 17.87 -11.50 3.30
N PRO A 286 17.03 -11.31 2.26
CA PRO A 286 16.44 -12.43 1.54
C PRO A 286 17.50 -13.21 0.76
N PRO A 287 17.22 -14.47 0.37
CA PRO A 287 18.08 -15.23 -0.54
C PRO A 287 18.29 -14.50 -1.87
N VAL A 288 19.54 -14.50 -2.34
CA VAL A 288 19.89 -13.96 -3.67
C VAL A 288 19.63 -15.02 -4.72
N LEU A 289 18.96 -14.63 -5.80
CA LEU A 289 18.65 -15.46 -6.95
C LEU A 289 19.29 -14.88 -8.20
N LYS A 290 19.49 -15.70 -9.23
CA LYS A 290 19.83 -15.22 -10.58
C LYS A 290 18.54 -15.03 -11.38
N ASN A 291 18.38 -13.87 -12.01
CA ASN A 291 17.26 -13.60 -12.91
C ASN A 291 17.64 -12.55 -13.97
N TYR A 292 16.82 -12.41 -15.00
CA TYR A 292 16.99 -11.39 -16.04
C TYR A 292 16.03 -10.22 -15.79
N ILE A 293 16.56 -9.00 -15.78
CA ILE A 293 15.76 -7.78 -15.63
C ILE A 293 15.58 -7.13 -17.00
N VAL A 294 14.33 -7.00 -17.45
CA VAL A 294 13.99 -6.32 -18.71
C VAL A 294 13.42 -4.94 -18.40
N GLN A 295 14.08 -3.89 -18.88
CA GLN A 295 13.66 -2.50 -18.71
C GLN A 295 13.78 -1.75 -20.03
N VAL A 296 12.80 -0.89 -20.34
CA VAL A 296 12.73 -0.14 -21.61
C VAL A 296 13.95 0.75 -21.87
N HIS A 297 14.70 1.11 -20.82
CA HIS A 297 15.86 1.99 -20.89
C HIS A 297 17.21 1.26 -20.86
N LYS A 298 17.22 -0.08 -20.82
CA LYS A 298 18.45 -0.88 -20.90
C LYS A 298 18.56 -1.47 -22.30
N ASP A 299 19.68 -1.19 -22.96
CA ASP A 299 19.97 -1.73 -24.31
C ASP A 299 20.34 -3.23 -24.28
N GLU A 300 20.80 -3.72 -23.13
CA GLU A 300 21.18 -5.13 -22.92
C GLU A 300 20.36 -5.76 -21.78
N ILE A 301 19.93 -7.01 -21.99
CA ILE A 301 19.31 -7.84 -20.96
C ILE A 301 20.39 -8.76 -20.41
N LEU A 302 20.87 -8.45 -19.20
CA LEU A 302 21.90 -9.21 -18.52
C LEU A 302 21.29 -10.04 -17.39
N GLU A 303 21.93 -11.18 -17.09
CA GLU A 303 21.63 -11.93 -15.87
C GLU A 303 22.19 -11.15 -14.67
N GLU A 304 21.35 -10.92 -13.68
CA GLU A 304 21.70 -10.16 -12.48
C GLU A 304 21.43 -10.99 -11.22
N ASP A 305 22.17 -10.68 -10.16
CA ASP A 305 21.81 -11.11 -8.80
C ASP A 305 20.65 -10.25 -8.32
N VAL A 306 19.54 -10.91 -7.96
CA VAL A 306 18.29 -10.27 -7.59
C VAL A 306 17.77 -10.75 -6.25
N VAL A 307 16.93 -9.91 -5.65
CA VAL A 307 16.13 -10.25 -4.48
C VAL A 307 14.66 -9.93 -4.76
N CYS A 308 13.78 -10.73 -4.19
CA CYS A 308 12.35 -10.60 -4.39
C CYS A 308 11.66 -10.09 -3.11
N GLU A 309 10.61 -9.30 -3.32
CA GLU A 309 9.71 -8.82 -2.29
C GLU A 309 8.29 -9.25 -2.65
N TYR A 310 7.69 -10.04 -1.76
CA TYR A 310 6.36 -10.60 -1.95
C TYR A 310 5.30 -9.78 -1.20
N GLY A 311 4.32 -9.31 -1.94
CA GLY A 311 3.16 -8.55 -1.50
C GLY A 311 1.88 -9.38 -1.59
N VAL A 312 0.99 -9.26 -0.60
CA VAL A 312 -0.34 -9.89 -0.62
C VAL A 312 -1.41 -8.81 -0.56
N PHE A 313 -2.32 -8.82 -1.53
CA PHE A 313 -3.48 -7.93 -1.54
C PHE A 313 -4.63 -8.52 -0.75
N GLY A 314 -5.25 -7.71 0.10
CA GLY A 314 -6.52 -8.07 0.75
C GLY A 314 -7.53 -6.94 0.72
N VAL A 315 -8.80 -7.32 0.93
CA VAL A 315 -9.95 -6.42 1.01
C VAL A 315 -10.61 -6.62 2.37
N VAL A 316 -10.71 -5.55 3.16
CA VAL A 316 -11.61 -5.48 4.31
C VAL A 316 -12.67 -4.43 4.12
N ILE A 317 -13.89 -4.77 4.48
CA ILE A 317 -15.00 -3.83 4.57
C ILE A 317 -15.69 -4.07 5.91
N SER A 318 -15.91 -3.01 6.67
CA SER A 318 -16.64 -3.06 7.94
C SER A 318 -17.77 -2.04 7.98
N ASP A 319 -18.80 -2.34 8.76
CA ASP A 319 -19.83 -1.39 9.21
C ASP A 319 -19.75 -1.28 10.73
N GLY A 320 -19.18 -0.19 11.24
CA GLY A 320 -18.77 -0.12 12.64
C GLY A 320 -17.85 -1.30 13.01
N ASP A 321 -18.29 -2.11 13.96
CA ASP A 321 -17.57 -3.28 14.46
C ASP A 321 -17.84 -4.56 13.66
N GLU A 322 -18.81 -4.56 12.74
CA GLU A 322 -19.15 -5.73 11.92
C GLU A 322 -18.26 -5.80 10.67
N ILE A 323 -17.60 -6.93 10.43
CA ILE A 323 -16.94 -7.18 9.13
C ILE A 323 -17.95 -7.70 8.13
N VAL A 324 -18.12 -6.92 7.07
CA VAL A 324 -18.90 -7.30 5.91
C VAL A 324 -18.06 -8.13 4.95
N GLU A 325 -16.79 -7.79 4.76
CA GLU A 325 -15.89 -8.51 3.86
C GLU A 325 -14.47 -8.54 4.44
N ASN A 326 -13.82 -9.71 4.37
CA ASN A 326 -12.44 -9.91 4.79
C ASN A 326 -11.84 -11.05 3.96
N LYS A 327 -11.00 -10.71 2.97
CA LYS A 327 -10.45 -11.70 2.04
C LYS A 327 -9.08 -11.31 1.52
N VAL A 328 -8.28 -12.32 1.20
CA VAL A 328 -7.10 -12.18 0.34
C VAL A 328 -7.57 -12.26 -1.11
N VAL A 329 -7.09 -11.35 -1.97
CA VAL A 329 -7.57 -11.23 -3.35
C VAL A 329 -6.51 -11.48 -4.40
N GLY A 330 -5.23 -11.42 -4.04
CA GLY A 330 -4.15 -11.64 -4.97
C GLY A 330 -2.81 -11.33 -4.36
N HIS A 331 -1.81 -11.20 -5.21
CA HIS A 331 -0.43 -10.99 -4.80
C HIS A 331 0.33 -10.10 -5.79
N LEU A 332 1.51 -9.64 -5.38
CA LEU A 332 2.45 -8.87 -6.19
C LEU A 332 3.84 -9.39 -5.84
N LEU A 333 4.63 -9.80 -6.82
CA LEU A 333 6.06 -10.03 -6.62
C LEU A 333 6.81 -8.90 -7.30
N ARG A 334 7.70 -8.25 -6.55
CA ARG A 334 8.64 -7.27 -7.08
C ARG A 334 10.04 -7.83 -6.96
N THR A 335 10.81 -7.67 -8.02
CA THR A 335 12.19 -8.14 -8.07
C THR A 335 13.09 -6.96 -8.34
N LYS A 336 14.20 -6.87 -7.61
CA LYS A 336 15.21 -5.83 -7.82
C LYS A 336 16.60 -6.44 -7.81
N SER A 337 17.51 -5.78 -8.52
CA SER A 337 18.93 -6.08 -8.47
C SER A 337 19.50 -5.78 -7.09
N ILE A 338 20.46 -6.60 -6.61
CA ILE A 338 21.10 -6.41 -5.30
C ILE A 338 21.94 -5.12 -5.23
N ILE A 339 22.27 -4.52 -6.37
CA ILE A 339 23.01 -3.25 -6.45
C ILE A 339 22.17 -2.06 -5.94
N HIS A 340 20.86 -2.24 -5.77
CA HIS A 340 19.94 -1.19 -5.30
C HIS A 340 19.47 -1.48 -3.87
N ASP A 341 19.86 -0.61 -2.93
CA ASP A 341 19.43 -0.72 -1.54
C ASP A 341 17.92 -0.49 -1.36
N ASP A 342 17.31 0.38 -2.19
CA ASP A 342 15.87 0.67 -2.14
C ASP A 342 15.07 0.03 -3.29
N GLY A 343 13.77 -0.15 -3.09
CA GLY A 343 12.85 -0.77 -4.06
C GLY A 343 11.95 0.24 -4.78
N GLY A 344 10.86 -0.29 -5.38
CA GLY A 344 9.82 0.50 -6.03
C GLY A 344 9.89 0.47 -7.57
N VAL A 345 8.82 -0.01 -8.20
CA VAL A 345 8.70 -0.05 -9.67
C VAL A 345 8.44 1.35 -10.22
N ALA A 346 7.56 2.13 -9.57
CA ALA A 346 7.35 3.53 -9.91
C ALA A 346 8.62 4.40 -9.77
N ALA A 347 9.58 3.97 -8.94
CA ALA A 347 10.89 4.59 -8.77
C ALA A 347 11.96 4.05 -9.76
N LEU A 348 11.59 3.13 -10.67
CA LEU A 348 12.46 2.42 -11.61
C LEU A 348 13.58 1.59 -10.96
N ARG A 349 13.41 1.20 -9.69
CA ARG A 349 14.41 0.42 -8.92
C ARG A 349 14.06 -1.06 -8.81
N ALA A 350 12.78 -1.40 -8.97
CA ALA A 350 12.30 -2.77 -9.05
C ALA A 350 11.54 -2.99 -10.37
N VAL A 351 11.34 -4.26 -10.72
CA VAL A 351 10.49 -4.71 -11.81
C VAL A 351 9.40 -5.64 -11.28
N LEU A 352 8.32 -5.75 -12.06
CA LEU A 352 7.24 -6.69 -11.80
C LEU A 352 7.72 -8.12 -12.06
N ASP A 353 7.32 -9.05 -11.21
CA ASP A 353 7.65 -10.48 -11.30
C ASP A 353 6.43 -11.35 -10.92
N SER A 354 6.56 -12.68 -10.96
CA SER A 354 5.56 -13.63 -10.48
C SER A 354 6.21 -14.78 -9.71
N PRO A 355 5.62 -15.21 -8.57
CA PRO A 355 6.19 -16.28 -7.78
C PRO A 355 6.05 -17.63 -8.48
N CYS A 356 7.10 -18.44 -8.39
CA CYS A 356 7.09 -19.84 -8.80
C CYS A 356 7.16 -20.71 -7.54
N LEU A 357 6.12 -21.50 -7.27
CA LEU A 357 6.04 -22.34 -6.09
C LEU A 357 7.04 -23.51 -6.21
N VAL A 358 7.88 -23.70 -5.19
CA VAL A 358 8.97 -24.69 -5.15
C VAL A 358 8.70 -25.84 -4.20
#